data_AF-A5AVN5-F1
#
_entry.id   AF-A5AVN5-F1
#
_cell.length_a   1.000
_cell.length_b   1.000
_cell.length_c   1.000
_cell.angle_alpha   90.00
_cell.angle_beta   90.00
_cell.angle_gamma   90.00
#
_symmetry.space_group_name_H-M   'P 1'
#
loop_
_entity.id
_entity.type
_entity.pdbx_description
1 polymer ?
#
loop_
_entity_poly.entity_id
_entity_poly.type
_entity_poly.pdbx_seq_one_letter_code
_entity_poly.pdbx_strand_id
1 'polypeptide(L)'
;MLPSYVTTFEKLTVLDVSHCGSLRYLPKGLGSLSNLQVLLGFKPSKSNQLEGCRIAELRSLTKLRRLGLQLTQGDEIGDNDDNVLVGLRGLQFLVISCFDSHGDDLIPKLDKLSPPQQLHELSLRFYPGKMNPGWLNPFSLPILRYLSISSGNLTNMSQRFWGDGDNTWKIEGLMLESLSDLGMEWSMVQQVMPRLRIVNVSWCPDLDSFPIEDVGFRGGVWKKGERPS
;
A
#
# COMPACT_ATOMS: atom_id res chain seq x y z
N MET A 1 5.37 20.49 -12.65
CA MET A 1 4.17 20.62 -11.80
C MET A 1 2.97 20.61 -12.71
N LEU A 2 1.83 20.06 -12.27
CA LEU A 2 0.58 20.13 -13.03
C LEU A 2 0.01 21.57 -12.93
N PRO A 3 -0.59 22.15 -13.99
CA PRO A 3 -1.20 23.47 -13.90
C PRO A 3 -2.36 23.53 -12.89
N SER A 4 -2.49 24.66 -12.18
CA SER A 4 -3.50 24.83 -11.14
C SER A 4 -4.94 24.76 -11.65
N TYR A 5 -5.20 25.10 -12.91
CA TYR A 5 -6.56 25.04 -13.49
C TYR A 5 -7.17 23.63 -13.47
N VAL A 6 -6.37 22.57 -13.30
CA VAL A 6 -6.89 21.19 -13.18
C VAL A 6 -7.83 21.04 -11.98
N THR A 7 -7.66 21.84 -10.93
CA THR A 7 -8.56 21.84 -9.76
C THR A 7 -9.93 22.47 -10.05
N THR A 8 -10.13 23.05 -11.24
CA THR A 8 -11.43 23.60 -11.69
C THR A 8 -12.27 22.58 -12.47
N PHE A 9 -11.72 21.41 -12.78
CA PHE A 9 -12.43 20.38 -13.54
C PHE A 9 -13.40 19.60 -12.65
N GLU A 10 -14.54 20.20 -12.31
CA GLU A 10 -15.54 19.62 -11.39
C GLU A 10 -16.06 18.23 -11.82
N LYS A 11 -16.01 17.92 -13.11
CA LYS A 11 -16.43 16.62 -13.67
C LYS A 11 -15.30 15.59 -13.73
N LEU A 12 -14.08 15.93 -13.29
CA LEU A 12 -12.94 15.02 -13.34
C LEU A 12 -13.19 13.82 -12.41
N THR A 13 -13.15 12.62 -12.98
CA THR A 13 -13.35 11.36 -12.26
C THR A 13 -12.07 10.54 -12.16
N VAL A 14 -11.11 10.75 -13.06
CA VAL A 14 -9.85 10.02 -13.14
C VAL A 14 -8.72 11.01 -13.34
N LEU A 15 -7.71 10.93 -12.47
CA LEU A 15 -6.43 11.59 -12.62
C LEU A 15 -5.33 10.56 -12.39
N ASP A 16 -4.65 10.15 -13.46
CA ASP A 16 -3.54 9.20 -13.39
C ASP A 16 -2.24 9.88 -13.83
N VAL A 17 -1.29 9.96 -12.90
CA VAL A 17 0.05 10.53 -13.11
C VAL A 17 1.15 9.53 -12.69
N SER A 18 0.85 8.22 -12.67
CA SER A 18 1.72 7.16 -12.12
C SER A 18 3.10 7.06 -12.75
N HIS A 19 3.24 7.46 -14.01
CA HIS A 19 4.49 7.38 -14.79
C HIS A 19 5.10 8.74 -15.08
N CYS A 20 4.76 9.76 -14.28
CA CYS A 20 5.28 11.11 -14.42
C CYS A 20 6.48 11.35 -13.50
N GLY A 21 7.64 10.72 -13.76
CA GLY A 21 8.82 10.80 -12.87
C GLY A 21 9.37 12.21 -12.62
N SER A 22 9.17 13.16 -13.54
CA SER A 22 9.56 14.57 -13.36
C SER A 22 8.49 15.43 -12.65
N LEU A 23 7.30 14.88 -12.38
CA LEU A 23 6.23 15.59 -11.71
C LEU A 23 6.55 15.70 -10.22
N ARG A 24 6.87 16.93 -9.79
CA ARG A 24 7.24 17.18 -8.39
C ARG A 24 6.06 17.05 -7.41
N TYR A 25 4.91 17.61 -7.77
CA TYR A 25 3.67 17.57 -6.99
C TYR A 25 2.46 18.02 -7.83
N LEU A 26 1.26 17.68 -7.36
CA LEU A 26 -0.02 18.20 -7.85
C LEU A 26 -0.33 19.57 -7.24
N PRO A 27 -1.06 20.46 -7.94
CA PRO A 27 -1.40 21.78 -7.41
C PRO A 27 -2.34 21.66 -6.21
N LYS A 28 -2.17 22.57 -5.25
CA LYS A 28 -3.07 22.77 -4.12
C LYS A 28 -4.50 23.03 -4.60
N GLY A 29 -5.48 22.55 -3.85
CA GLY A 29 -6.90 22.65 -4.18
C GLY A 29 -7.47 21.38 -4.80
N LEU A 30 -6.70 20.28 -4.89
CA LEU A 30 -7.18 19.02 -5.43
C LEU A 30 -8.41 18.50 -4.66
N GLY A 31 -8.53 18.84 -3.37
CA GLY A 31 -9.68 18.51 -2.54
C GLY A 31 -11.02 19.09 -3.00
N SER A 32 -11.03 20.05 -3.95
CA SER A 32 -12.27 20.56 -4.58
C SER A 32 -12.91 19.56 -5.54
N LEU A 33 -12.15 18.59 -6.05
CA LEU A 33 -12.56 17.63 -7.07
C LEU A 33 -13.42 16.50 -6.48
N SER A 34 -14.59 16.85 -5.95
CA SER A 34 -15.49 15.94 -5.24
C SER A 34 -16.01 14.74 -6.05
N ASN A 35 -15.87 14.77 -7.39
CA ASN A 35 -16.22 13.67 -8.28
C ASN A 35 -15.06 12.72 -8.59
N LEU A 36 -13.86 12.99 -8.08
CA LEU A 36 -12.68 12.17 -8.34
C LEU A 36 -12.84 10.77 -7.71
N GLN A 37 -12.65 9.75 -8.53
CA GLN A 37 -12.79 8.34 -8.16
C GLN A 37 -11.45 7.59 -8.26
N VAL A 38 -10.56 8.03 -9.14
CA VAL A 38 -9.24 7.42 -9.34
C VAL A 38 -8.19 8.52 -9.28
N LEU A 39 -7.24 8.37 -8.35
CA LEU A 39 -6.07 9.24 -8.21
C LEU A 39 -4.82 8.36 -8.10
N LEU A 40 -4.02 8.28 -9.15
CA LEU A 40 -2.82 7.42 -9.17
C LEU A 40 -1.56 8.26 -9.39
N GLY A 41 -0.44 7.84 -8.78
CA GLY A 41 0.82 8.59 -8.82
C GLY A 41 0.82 9.85 -7.95
N PHE A 42 -0.04 9.94 -6.94
CA PHE A 42 -0.11 11.10 -6.08
C PHE A 42 1.14 11.21 -5.21
N LYS A 43 1.92 12.27 -5.46
CA LYS A 43 3.04 12.69 -4.63
C LYS A 43 2.62 13.87 -3.75
N PRO A 44 2.42 13.67 -2.43
CA PRO A 44 2.08 14.77 -1.53
C PRO A 44 3.20 15.80 -1.49
N SER A 45 2.82 17.06 -1.40
CA SER A 45 3.76 18.16 -1.33
C SER A 45 4.32 18.32 0.08
N LYS A 46 5.49 18.91 0.21
CA LYS A 46 6.15 19.23 1.50
C LYS A 46 5.61 20.52 2.10
N SER A 47 5.91 20.78 3.37
CA SER A 47 5.42 21.97 4.08
C SER A 47 5.92 23.28 3.47
N ASN A 48 7.11 23.27 2.85
CA ASN A 48 7.69 24.40 2.13
C ASN A 48 7.16 24.57 0.69
N GLN A 49 6.32 23.66 0.19
CA GLN A 49 5.74 23.71 -1.15
C GLN A 49 4.30 24.23 -1.09
N LEU A 50 4.15 25.55 -0.91
CA LEU A 50 2.86 26.20 -0.64
C LEU A 50 1.81 26.04 -1.74
N GLU A 51 2.25 25.91 -2.99
CA GLU A 51 1.39 25.70 -4.17
C GLU A 51 1.03 24.23 -4.41
N GLY A 52 1.54 23.35 -3.55
CA GLY A 52 1.40 21.91 -3.71
C GLY A 52 0.26 21.32 -2.88
N CYS A 53 -0.37 20.29 -3.43
CA CYS A 53 -1.40 19.52 -2.77
C CYS A 53 -0.79 18.75 -1.60
N ARG A 54 -1.29 18.98 -0.39
CA ARG A 54 -0.91 18.23 0.80
C ARG A 54 -1.75 16.95 0.90
N ILE A 55 -1.24 15.94 1.62
CA ILE A 55 -1.98 14.69 1.82
C ILE A 55 -3.33 14.94 2.53
N ALA A 56 -3.41 15.93 3.41
CA ALA A 56 -4.63 16.34 4.12
C ALA A 56 -5.82 16.61 3.19
N GLU A 57 -5.59 17.09 1.96
CA GLU A 57 -6.66 17.42 1.02
C GLU A 57 -7.42 16.19 0.52
N LEU A 58 -6.82 14.99 0.64
CA LEU A 58 -7.49 13.74 0.32
C LEU A 58 -8.75 13.55 1.17
N ARG A 59 -8.82 14.09 2.39
CA ARG A 59 -9.99 13.97 3.29
C ARG A 59 -11.31 14.38 2.62
N SER A 60 -11.26 15.32 1.68
CA SER A 60 -12.44 15.82 0.97
C SER A 60 -12.89 14.93 -0.20
N LEU A 61 -12.03 14.03 -0.68
CA LEU A 61 -12.26 13.17 -1.85
C LEU A 61 -13.07 11.92 -1.49
N THR A 62 -14.26 12.10 -0.96
CA THR A 62 -15.10 11.01 -0.40
C THR A 62 -15.58 9.97 -1.42
N LYS A 63 -15.54 10.30 -2.73
CA LYS A 63 -15.88 9.36 -3.82
C LYS A 63 -14.68 8.56 -4.33
N LEU A 64 -13.49 8.77 -3.78
CA LEU A 64 -12.28 8.09 -4.22
C LEU A 64 -12.38 6.59 -3.98
N ARG A 65 -12.12 5.80 -5.03
CA ARG A 65 -12.15 4.32 -5.04
C ARG A 65 -10.77 3.71 -5.23
N ARG A 66 -9.88 4.41 -5.93
CA ARG A 66 -8.51 3.98 -6.19
C ARG A 66 -7.54 5.10 -5.87
N LEU A 67 -6.55 4.80 -5.05
CA LEU A 67 -5.50 5.73 -4.65
C LEU A 67 -4.13 5.09 -4.83
N GLY A 68 -3.24 5.78 -5.54
CA GLY A 68 -1.82 5.44 -5.62
C GLY A 68 -0.99 6.56 -5.00
N LEU A 69 -0.34 6.28 -3.88
CA LEU A 69 0.57 7.18 -3.17
C LEU A 69 2.02 6.90 -3.54
N GLN A 70 2.78 7.97 -3.79
CA GLN A 70 4.23 7.95 -3.95
C GLN A 70 4.84 8.80 -2.85
N LEU A 71 5.54 8.15 -1.92
CA LEU A 71 6.14 8.78 -0.75
C LEU A 71 7.65 8.61 -0.81
N THR A 72 8.38 9.70 -0.67
CA THR A 72 9.84 9.74 -0.70
C THR A 72 10.45 10.22 0.62
N GLN A 73 9.72 11.01 1.41
CA GLN A 73 10.22 11.62 2.65
C GLN A 73 9.13 11.77 3.71
N GLY A 74 9.51 11.79 4.99
CA GLY A 74 8.56 11.92 6.09
C GLY A 74 7.81 13.25 6.15
N ASP A 75 8.37 14.34 5.61
CA ASP A 75 7.78 15.69 5.63
C ASP A 75 6.61 15.89 4.63
N GLU A 76 6.43 14.94 3.72
CA GLU A 76 5.26 14.82 2.84
C GLU A 76 3.99 14.48 3.65
N ILE A 77 4.16 13.92 4.86
CA ILE A 77 3.10 13.62 5.83
C ILE A 77 3.26 14.56 7.04
N GLY A 78 2.36 15.52 7.17
CA GLY A 78 2.36 16.47 8.28
C GLY A 78 2.10 15.79 9.63
N ASP A 79 2.57 16.42 10.71
CA ASP A 79 2.39 15.86 12.07
C ASP A 79 0.93 15.70 12.49
N ASN A 80 0.04 16.51 11.89
CA ASN A 80 -1.41 16.49 12.12
C ASN A 80 -2.18 15.76 11.00
N ASP A 81 -1.47 15.10 10.07
CA ASP A 81 -2.06 14.38 8.94
C ASP A 81 -2.41 12.92 9.28
N ASP A 82 -2.55 12.62 10.57
CA ASP A 82 -2.93 11.31 11.07
C ASP A 82 -4.33 10.91 10.58
N ASN A 83 -4.48 9.64 10.20
CA ASN A 83 -5.74 9.02 9.80
C ASN A 83 -6.47 9.72 8.62
N VAL A 84 -5.73 10.43 7.76
CA VAL A 84 -6.31 11.09 6.56
C VAL A 84 -7.10 10.10 5.69
N LEU A 85 -6.62 8.86 5.55
CA LEU A 85 -7.24 7.86 4.69
C LEU A 85 -8.46 7.16 5.31
N VAL A 86 -8.59 7.18 6.65
CA VAL A 86 -9.68 6.48 7.37
C VAL A 86 -11.07 7.01 6.96
N GLY A 87 -11.16 8.30 6.61
CA GLY A 87 -12.39 8.92 6.13
C GLY A 87 -12.84 8.49 4.73
N LEU A 88 -11.96 7.87 3.94
CA LEU A 88 -12.21 7.49 2.55
C LEU A 88 -12.98 6.17 2.45
N ARG A 89 -14.21 6.13 2.98
CA ARG A 89 -15.03 4.90 3.08
C ARG A 89 -15.34 4.22 1.74
N GLY A 90 -15.20 4.94 0.63
CA GLY A 90 -15.36 4.41 -0.74
C GLY A 90 -14.08 3.79 -1.33
N LEU A 91 -12.93 3.93 -0.66
CA LEU A 91 -11.64 3.48 -1.16
C LEU A 91 -11.55 1.96 -1.13
N GLN A 92 -11.32 1.37 -2.30
CA GLN A 92 -11.26 -0.08 -2.48
C GLN A 92 -9.84 -0.56 -2.81
N PHE A 93 -9.06 0.25 -3.51
CA PHE A 93 -7.71 -0.09 -3.98
C PHE A 93 -6.72 0.96 -3.51
N LEU A 94 -5.68 0.52 -2.82
CA LEU A 94 -4.60 1.39 -2.35
C LEU A 94 -3.25 0.83 -2.81
N VAL A 95 -2.47 1.68 -3.46
CA VAL A 95 -1.05 1.43 -3.72
C VAL A 95 -0.26 2.45 -2.92
N ILE A 96 0.71 2.00 -2.14
CA ILE A 96 1.71 2.84 -1.49
C ILE A 96 3.06 2.45 -2.04
N SER A 97 3.76 3.38 -2.68
CA SER A 97 5.11 3.19 -3.19
C SER A 97 6.07 4.11 -2.48
N CYS A 98 7.09 3.53 -1.85
CA CYS A 98 8.19 4.26 -1.22
C CYS A 98 9.47 4.23 -2.07
N PHE A 99 9.34 4.12 -3.39
CA PHE A 99 10.48 4.16 -4.30
C PHE A 99 11.27 5.45 -4.13
N ASP A 100 12.60 5.36 -4.10
CA ASP A 100 13.50 6.49 -3.86
C ASP A 100 13.27 7.18 -2.50
N SER A 101 12.75 6.44 -1.50
CA SER A 101 12.64 6.98 -0.15
C SER A 101 14.00 7.19 0.49
N HIS A 102 14.15 8.32 1.19
CA HIS A 102 15.36 8.65 1.92
C HIS A 102 15.03 9.01 3.36
N GLY A 103 15.88 8.58 4.29
CA GLY A 103 15.72 8.86 5.71
C GLY A 103 14.80 7.88 6.43
N ASP A 104 15.03 7.74 7.74
CA ASP A 104 14.29 6.81 8.60
C ASP A 104 12.99 7.43 9.15
N ASP A 105 12.71 8.70 8.86
CA ASP A 105 11.56 9.45 9.36
C ASP A 105 10.25 9.11 8.64
N LEU A 106 10.31 8.53 7.44
CA LEU A 106 9.13 8.13 6.68
C LEU A 106 8.36 6.97 7.35
N ILE A 107 9.06 6.02 7.96
CA ILE A 107 8.46 4.83 8.60
C ILE A 107 7.42 5.21 9.67
N PRO A 108 7.77 5.98 10.73
CA PRO A 108 6.82 6.36 11.77
C PRO A 108 5.68 7.24 11.24
N LYS A 109 5.91 8.00 10.16
CA LYS A 109 4.88 8.80 9.50
C LYS A 109 3.90 7.94 8.72
N LEU A 110 4.37 6.91 8.03
CA LEU A 110 3.54 5.96 7.30
C LEU A 110 2.62 5.17 8.24
N ASP A 111 3.11 4.84 9.45
CA ASP A 111 2.32 4.16 10.48
C ASP A 111 1.09 4.96 10.95
N LYS A 112 1.08 6.28 10.74
CA LYS A 112 -0.04 7.17 11.04
C LYS A 112 -1.10 7.23 9.92
N LEU A 113 -0.79 6.69 8.74
CA LEU A 113 -1.68 6.68 7.57
C LEU A 113 -2.52 5.39 7.48
N SER A 114 -3.31 5.11 8.51
CA SER A 114 -4.20 3.94 8.54
C SER A 114 -5.19 3.95 7.36
N PRO A 115 -5.23 2.91 6.51
CA PRO A 115 -6.23 2.78 5.47
C PRO A 115 -7.65 2.57 6.03
N PRO A 116 -8.71 2.81 5.25
CA PRO A 116 -10.07 2.56 5.68
C PRO A 116 -10.36 1.05 5.76
N GLN A 117 -11.22 0.65 6.70
CA GLN A 117 -11.56 -0.76 6.94
C GLN A 117 -12.25 -1.46 5.76
N GLN A 118 -12.77 -0.70 4.79
CA GLN A 118 -13.41 -1.22 3.58
C GLN A 118 -12.42 -1.55 2.44
N LEU A 119 -11.12 -1.43 2.68
CA LEU A 119 -10.10 -1.67 1.66
C LEU A 119 -10.13 -3.12 1.17
N HIS A 120 -10.20 -3.29 -0.14
CA HIS A 120 -10.31 -4.60 -0.79
C HIS A 120 -8.95 -5.13 -1.25
N GLU A 121 -8.11 -4.24 -1.78
CA GLU A 121 -6.79 -4.56 -2.30
C GLU A 121 -5.76 -3.53 -1.86
N LEU A 122 -4.60 -4.04 -1.46
CA LEU A 122 -3.45 -3.25 -1.03
C LEU A 122 -2.19 -3.73 -1.75
N SER A 123 -1.44 -2.77 -2.32
CA SER A 123 -0.08 -2.99 -2.80
C SER A 123 0.88 -2.07 -2.05
N LEU A 124 1.84 -2.66 -1.34
CA LEU A 124 2.91 -1.95 -0.64
C LEU A 124 4.23 -2.20 -1.38
N ARG A 125 4.85 -1.15 -1.91
CA ARG A 125 6.05 -1.25 -2.75
C ARG A 125 7.21 -0.47 -2.17
N PHE A 126 8.41 -1.05 -2.25
CA PHE A 126 9.66 -0.41 -1.82
C PHE A 126 9.64 0.07 -0.37
N TYR A 127 8.86 -0.58 0.50
CA TYR A 127 8.73 -0.13 1.88
C TYR A 127 10.08 -0.21 2.62
N PRO A 128 10.57 0.90 3.22
CA PRO A 128 11.92 0.96 3.75
C PRO A 128 12.08 0.33 5.13
N GLY A 129 10.99 0.06 5.84
CA GLY A 129 11.04 -0.50 7.20
C GLY A 129 11.35 -2.00 7.21
N LYS A 130 11.99 -2.44 8.30
CA LYS A 130 12.30 -3.86 8.55
C LYS A 130 11.07 -4.67 9.01
N MET A 131 10.09 -4.01 9.62
CA MET A 131 8.84 -4.60 10.09
C MET A 131 7.66 -3.95 9.38
N ASN A 132 6.58 -4.68 9.12
CA ASN A 132 5.41 -4.11 8.45
C ASN A 132 4.79 -2.93 9.20
N PRO A 133 4.07 -2.03 8.48
CA PRO A 133 3.34 -0.94 9.13
C PRO A 133 2.35 -1.44 10.18
N GLY A 134 2.18 -0.70 11.27
CA GLY A 134 1.37 -1.11 12.42
C GLY A 134 -0.10 -1.41 12.08
N TRP A 135 -0.62 -0.81 11.01
CA TRP A 135 -1.99 -1.01 10.49
C TRP A 135 -2.13 -2.21 9.53
N LEU A 136 -1.04 -2.86 9.11
CA LEU A 136 -1.12 -4.06 8.25
C LEU A 136 -1.41 -5.30 9.11
N ASN A 137 -2.67 -5.44 9.51
CA ASN A 137 -3.16 -6.52 10.37
C ASN A 137 -4.66 -6.79 10.10
N PRO A 138 -5.18 -7.98 10.45
CA PRO A 138 -6.57 -8.35 10.17
C PRO A 138 -7.61 -7.51 10.93
N PHE A 139 -7.24 -6.87 12.05
CA PHE A 139 -8.14 -5.99 12.81
C PHE A 139 -8.40 -4.66 12.09
N SER A 140 -7.36 -4.10 11.49
CA SER A 140 -7.39 -2.81 10.81
C SER A 140 -7.92 -2.94 9.38
N LEU A 141 -7.69 -4.10 8.75
CA LEU A 141 -8.08 -4.39 7.37
C LEU A 141 -8.96 -5.66 7.29
N PRO A 142 -10.14 -5.68 7.95
CA PRO A 142 -10.91 -6.90 8.21
C PRO A 142 -11.58 -7.52 6.99
N ILE A 143 -11.56 -6.85 5.83
CA ILE A 143 -12.16 -7.35 4.58
C ILE A 143 -11.17 -7.46 3.42
N LEU A 144 -9.88 -7.19 3.67
CA LEU A 144 -8.85 -7.22 2.63
C LEU A 144 -8.81 -8.61 1.95
N ARG A 145 -8.84 -8.61 0.62
CA ARG A 145 -8.86 -9.83 -0.20
C ARG A 145 -7.56 -10.06 -0.94
N TYR A 146 -6.88 -8.99 -1.34
CA TYR A 146 -5.65 -9.06 -2.11
C TYR A 146 -4.57 -8.23 -1.46
N LEU A 147 -3.43 -8.86 -1.20
CA LEU A 147 -2.25 -8.22 -0.66
C LEU A 147 -1.07 -8.47 -1.57
N SER A 148 -0.42 -7.39 -1.99
CA SER A 148 0.84 -7.42 -2.73
C SER A 148 1.90 -6.65 -1.95
N ILE A 149 3.06 -7.26 -1.74
CA ILE A 149 4.23 -6.62 -1.16
C ILE A 149 5.38 -6.86 -2.13
N SER A 150 5.97 -5.80 -2.65
CA SER A 150 6.99 -5.92 -3.70
C SER A 150 8.15 -4.97 -3.47
N SER A 151 9.37 -5.50 -3.44
CA SER A 151 10.58 -4.73 -3.22
C SER A 151 10.60 -4.00 -1.86
N GLY A 152 11.78 -3.85 -1.27
CA GLY A 152 11.95 -3.14 0.00
C GLY A 152 12.71 -3.97 1.01
N ASN A 153 12.72 -3.49 2.25
CA ASN A 153 13.67 -3.94 3.27
C ASN A 153 13.02 -4.79 4.36
N LEU A 154 11.77 -5.23 4.17
CA LEU A 154 11.06 -6.05 5.15
C LEU A 154 11.84 -7.34 5.41
N THR A 155 12.09 -7.61 6.68
CA THR A 155 12.74 -8.85 7.13
C THR A 155 11.75 -9.78 7.83
N ASN A 156 10.78 -9.20 8.56
CA ASN A 156 9.81 -9.96 9.33
C ASN A 156 8.45 -9.26 9.41
N MET A 157 7.42 -10.03 9.77
CA MET A 157 6.10 -9.51 10.09
C MET A 157 5.91 -9.39 11.60
N SER A 158 5.26 -8.30 12.03
CA SER A 158 4.94 -8.01 13.42
C SER A 158 3.95 -9.01 14.00
N GLN A 159 3.92 -9.14 15.33
CA GLN A 159 2.96 -10.03 16.00
C GLN A 159 1.50 -9.72 15.61
N ARG A 160 1.16 -8.44 15.40
CA ARG A 160 -0.19 -8.03 14.98
C ARG A 160 -0.56 -8.49 13.58
N PHE A 161 0.41 -8.64 12.67
CA PHE A 161 0.15 -9.15 11.32
C PHE A 161 -0.41 -10.57 11.35
N TRP A 162 0.10 -11.41 12.27
CA TRP A 162 -0.30 -12.80 12.43
C TRP A 162 -1.66 -12.98 13.13
N GLY A 163 -2.19 -11.94 13.76
CA GLY A 163 -3.47 -12.01 14.50
C GLY A 163 -3.35 -12.77 15.83
N ASP A 164 -4.50 -13.12 16.40
CA ASP A 164 -4.64 -13.74 17.72
C ASP A 164 -5.47 -15.05 17.71
N GLY A 165 -5.59 -15.69 16.55
CA GLY A 165 -6.34 -16.94 16.36
C GLY A 165 -7.82 -16.73 16.04
N ASP A 166 -8.50 -15.83 16.75
CA ASP A 166 -9.90 -15.47 16.47
C ASP A 166 -10.01 -14.50 15.27
N ASN A 167 -8.98 -13.69 15.05
CA ASN A 167 -8.94 -12.69 13.97
C ASN A 167 -7.93 -13.08 12.88
N THR A 168 -8.42 -13.83 11.88
CA THR A 168 -7.63 -14.24 10.71
C THR A 168 -7.91 -13.36 9.49
N TRP A 169 -7.00 -13.36 8.53
CA TRP A 169 -7.15 -12.65 7.27
C TRP A 169 -8.24 -13.27 6.39
N LYS A 170 -8.96 -12.41 5.66
CA LYS A 170 -9.88 -12.82 4.58
C LYS A 170 -9.22 -12.80 3.19
N ILE A 171 -7.89 -12.73 3.17
CA ILE A 171 -7.06 -12.69 1.96
C ILE A 171 -7.29 -13.97 1.14
N GLU A 172 -7.53 -13.79 -0.15
CA GLU A 172 -7.70 -14.84 -1.15
C GLU A 172 -6.50 -14.90 -2.11
N GLY A 173 -5.79 -13.78 -2.31
CA GLY A 173 -4.58 -13.70 -3.12
C GLY A 173 -3.45 -12.97 -2.41
N LEU A 174 -2.28 -13.59 -2.37
CA LEU A 174 -1.04 -13.01 -1.84
C LEU A 174 0.01 -12.94 -2.93
N MET A 175 0.69 -11.82 -3.04
CA MET A 175 1.85 -11.64 -3.92
C MET A 175 3.03 -11.09 -3.10
N LEU A 176 4.16 -11.78 -3.16
CA LEU A 176 5.42 -11.38 -2.55
C LEU A 176 6.50 -11.38 -3.64
N GLU A 177 7.11 -10.24 -3.90
CA GLU A 177 8.05 -10.11 -5.02
C GLU A 177 9.31 -9.34 -4.60
N SER A 178 10.49 -9.88 -4.93
CA SER A 178 11.77 -9.19 -4.72
C SER A 178 12.01 -8.75 -3.27
N LEU A 179 11.77 -9.66 -2.32
CA LEU A 179 11.95 -9.42 -0.88
C LEU A 179 13.09 -10.29 -0.37
N SER A 180 14.32 -9.78 -0.52
CA SER A 180 15.55 -10.55 -0.31
C SER A 180 15.73 -11.09 1.10
N ASP A 181 15.31 -10.34 2.11
CA ASP A 181 15.57 -10.67 3.52
C ASP A 181 14.29 -11.13 4.27
N LEU A 182 13.15 -11.29 3.57
CA LEU A 182 11.87 -11.57 4.22
C LEU A 182 11.77 -13.05 4.59
N GLY A 183 11.81 -13.34 5.89
CA GLY A 183 11.56 -14.68 6.43
C GLY A 183 10.10 -14.87 6.82
N MET A 184 9.46 -15.92 6.29
CA MET A 184 8.12 -16.35 6.69
C MET A 184 7.96 -17.87 6.53
N GLU A 185 7.30 -18.50 7.51
CA GLU A 185 6.94 -19.92 7.42
C GLU A 185 5.58 -20.11 6.74
N TRP A 186 5.54 -21.01 5.75
CA TRP A 186 4.31 -21.31 5.01
C TRP A 186 3.18 -21.81 5.92
N SER A 187 3.51 -22.64 6.91
CA SER A 187 2.54 -23.15 7.89
C SER A 187 1.84 -22.02 8.67
N MET A 188 2.58 -20.97 9.03
CA MET A 188 2.05 -19.78 9.69
C MET A 188 1.14 -18.99 8.75
N VAL A 189 1.55 -18.80 7.49
CA VAL A 189 0.73 -18.13 6.47
C VAL A 189 -0.60 -18.85 6.28
N GLN A 190 -0.59 -20.19 6.19
CA GLN A 190 -1.81 -20.98 6.05
C GLN A 190 -2.75 -20.85 7.27
N GLN A 191 -2.18 -20.80 8.47
CA GLN A 191 -2.95 -20.64 9.71
C GLN A 191 -3.67 -19.28 9.74
N VAL A 192 -2.97 -18.20 9.39
CA VAL A 192 -3.52 -16.83 9.51
C VAL A 192 -4.31 -16.39 8.27
N MET A 193 -4.14 -17.08 7.13
CA MET A 193 -4.85 -16.81 5.87
C MET A 193 -5.63 -18.04 5.38
N PRO A 194 -6.67 -18.51 6.10
CA PRO A 194 -7.37 -19.76 5.79
C PRO A 194 -8.11 -19.75 4.43
N ARG A 195 -8.38 -18.55 3.89
CA ARG A 195 -9.09 -18.32 2.62
C ARG A 195 -8.16 -18.19 1.41
N LEU A 196 -6.85 -18.31 1.60
CA LEU A 196 -5.87 -18.14 0.54
C LEU A 196 -6.09 -19.15 -0.59
N ARG A 197 -6.15 -18.65 -1.83
CA ARG A 197 -6.42 -19.45 -3.04
C ARG A 197 -5.26 -19.39 -4.02
N ILE A 198 -4.57 -18.26 -4.07
CA ILE A 198 -3.49 -17.99 -5.01
C ILE A 198 -2.35 -17.32 -4.24
N VAL A 199 -1.14 -17.82 -4.44
CA VAL A 199 0.08 -17.22 -3.92
C VAL A 199 1.07 -17.09 -5.06
N ASN A 200 1.52 -15.88 -5.33
CA ASN A 200 2.60 -15.60 -6.27
C ASN A 200 3.83 -15.16 -5.48
N VAL A 201 4.92 -15.92 -5.57
CA VAL A 201 6.20 -15.55 -4.95
C VAL A 201 7.26 -15.55 -6.02
N SER A 202 8.07 -14.50 -6.09
CA SER A 202 9.23 -14.42 -6.97
C SER A 202 10.36 -13.59 -6.33
N TRP A 203 11.61 -14.02 -6.54
CA TRP A 203 12.80 -13.32 -6.01
C TRP A 203 12.77 -13.12 -4.49
N CYS A 204 12.36 -14.14 -3.74
CA CYS A 204 12.30 -14.15 -2.28
C CYS A 204 13.09 -15.37 -1.76
N PRO A 205 14.42 -15.27 -1.61
CA PRO A 205 15.28 -16.40 -1.28
C PRO A 205 15.09 -16.95 0.13
N ASP A 206 14.60 -16.14 1.08
CA ASP A 206 14.38 -16.57 2.48
C ASP A 206 12.98 -17.20 2.70
N LEU A 207 12.22 -17.47 1.63
CA LEU A 207 10.87 -18.07 1.68
C LEU A 207 10.85 -19.56 1.29
N ASP A 208 11.91 -20.31 1.65
CA ASP A 208 12.13 -21.70 1.26
C ASP A 208 11.01 -22.68 1.69
N SER A 209 10.20 -22.32 2.69
CA SER A 209 9.09 -23.14 3.17
C SER A 209 7.85 -23.11 2.25
N PHE A 210 7.78 -22.18 1.29
CA PHE A 210 6.63 -21.99 0.42
C PHE A 210 6.49 -23.13 -0.61
N PRO A 211 5.26 -23.50 -1.00
CA PRO A 211 5.00 -24.59 -1.96
C PRO A 211 5.19 -24.12 -3.42
N ILE A 212 6.31 -23.47 -3.71
CA ILE A 212 6.68 -22.91 -5.00
C ILE A 212 8.15 -23.24 -5.24
N GLU A 213 8.48 -23.83 -6.38
CA GLU A 213 9.88 -24.10 -6.75
C GLU A 213 10.63 -22.81 -7.04
N ASP A 214 11.93 -22.78 -6.69
CA ASP A 214 12.86 -21.70 -7.01
C ASP A 214 12.35 -20.28 -6.67
N VAL A 215 11.70 -20.11 -5.51
CA VAL A 215 11.19 -18.81 -5.02
C VAL A 215 12.27 -17.73 -5.00
N GLY A 216 13.53 -18.09 -4.77
CA GLY A 216 14.66 -17.16 -4.75
C GLY A 216 15.09 -16.61 -6.12
N PHE A 217 14.71 -17.24 -7.24
CA PHE A 217 15.23 -16.88 -8.57
C PHE A 217 14.17 -16.67 -9.64
N ARG A 218 13.23 -17.59 -9.82
CA ARG A 218 12.19 -17.47 -10.86
C ARG A 218 10.86 -17.11 -10.24
N GLY A 219 10.54 -17.80 -9.14
CA GLY A 219 9.22 -17.76 -8.58
C GLY A 219 8.19 -18.53 -9.38
N GLY A 220 6.96 -18.49 -8.88
CA GLY A 220 5.85 -19.22 -9.45
C GLY A 220 4.54 -18.89 -8.77
N VAL A 221 3.50 -19.60 -9.19
CA VAL A 221 2.15 -19.43 -8.65
C VAL A 221 1.71 -20.74 -8.04
N TRP A 222 1.45 -20.73 -6.75
CA TRP A 222 0.71 -21.78 -6.08
C TRP A 222 -0.80 -21.48 -6.17
N LYS A 223 -1.60 -22.50 -6.49
CA LYS A 223 -3.05 -22.44 -6.39
C LYS A 223 -3.58 -23.53 -5.49
N LYS A 224 -4.55 -23.18 -4.63
CA LYS A 224 -5.18 -24.13 -3.72
C LYS A 224 -5.85 -25.28 -4.49
N GLY A 225 -5.46 -26.51 -4.17
CA GLY A 225 -5.96 -27.73 -4.81
C GLY A 225 -5.08 -28.28 -5.93
N GLU A 226 -4.06 -27.54 -6.37
CA GLU A 226 -2.98 -28.08 -7.20
C GLU A 226 -2.00 -28.81 -6.27
N ARG A 227 -1.50 -29.99 -6.67
CA ARG A 227 -0.41 -30.66 -5.94
C ARG A 227 0.85 -29.80 -6.07
N PRO A 228 1.71 -29.70 -5.04
CA PRO A 228 3.03 -29.10 -5.22
C PRO A 228 3.73 -29.85 -6.37
N SER A 229 4.31 -29.09 -7.30
CA SER A 229 5.17 -29.65 -8.34
C SER A 229 6.44 -30.24 -7.75
#